data_AF-A0A673CQJ0-F1
#
_entry.id   AF-A0A673CQJ0-F1
#
_cell.length_a   1.000
_cell.length_b   1.000
_cell.length_c   1.000
_cell.angle_alpha   90.00
_cell.angle_beta   90.00
_cell.angle_gamma   90.00
#
_symmetry.space_group_name_H-M   'P 1'
#
loop_
_entity.id
_entity.type
_entity.pdbx_description
1 polymer ?
#
loop_
_entity_poly.entity_id
_entity_poly.type
_entity_poly.pdbx_seq_one_letter_code
_entity_poly.pdbx_strand_id
1 'polypeptide(L)'
;MWSLMMGFWQPLTNLRGCISQNPPWVTFFLCLLALAVSFIGLACYSYSHTLPNPDSVKDWNHLLSSLSQYQLCTKANESSPELVYPVPSALEQDVNREASPNSTETPSSVAQLHLKVPLTVTTNTDSSSLKDLCLHTSLKASQLNLGDNEILNVTVKFLSENDSHACLTISAPAHLLPMSLLPPVCPASVKNISAIHVDAGEQLTSASHTCYSLHSKNDPTLRVMLTKEDQRVAVQHLIEVSVFLLGVCLIICLVGSLTTSLTRRYQWNGLDLQNEPLIDP
;
A
#
# COMPACT_ATOMS: atom_id res chain seq x y z
N MET A 1 -41.03 -17.42 -49.37
CA MET A 1 -39.61 -17.10 -49.14
C MET A 1 -39.51 -15.76 -48.43
N TRP A 2 -39.89 -15.72 -47.14
CA TRP A 2 -39.80 -14.50 -46.33
C TRP A 2 -39.70 -14.86 -44.85
N SER A 3 -38.90 -14.06 -44.16
CA SER A 3 -38.66 -14.01 -42.71
C SER A 3 -37.75 -15.08 -42.11
N LEU A 4 -36.47 -14.88 -42.43
CA LEU A 4 -35.32 -15.18 -41.58
C LEU A 4 -35.60 -14.96 -40.09
N MET A 5 -35.28 -16.01 -39.33
CA MET A 5 -34.77 -16.01 -37.96
C MET A 5 -34.23 -14.64 -37.51
N MET A 6 -35.05 -13.91 -36.77
CA MET A 6 -34.59 -12.95 -35.77
C MET A 6 -35.46 -13.17 -34.54
N GLY A 7 -35.19 -14.28 -33.84
CA GLY A 7 -35.59 -14.42 -32.45
C GLY A 7 -34.91 -13.29 -31.69
N PHE A 8 -35.64 -12.22 -31.46
CA PHE A 8 -35.18 -11.04 -30.75
C PHE A 8 -34.71 -11.52 -29.37
N TRP A 9 -33.39 -11.59 -29.19
CA TRP A 9 -32.77 -11.84 -27.90
C TRP A 9 -33.23 -10.69 -26.98
N GLN A 10 -34.23 -10.96 -26.14
CA GLN A 10 -34.55 -10.12 -24.98
C GLN A 10 -33.93 -10.78 -23.74
N PRO A 11 -32.61 -10.65 -23.53
CA PRO A 11 -31.95 -11.27 -22.38
C PRO A 11 -32.55 -10.77 -21.06
N LEU A 12 -32.96 -9.50 -20.99
CA LEU A 12 -33.52 -8.92 -19.76
C LEU A 12 -34.89 -9.47 -19.37
N THR A 13 -35.79 -9.74 -20.32
CA THR A 13 -37.14 -10.24 -20.01
C THR A 13 -37.12 -11.72 -19.63
N ASN A 14 -36.25 -12.52 -20.27
CA ASN A 14 -35.96 -13.91 -19.88
C ASN A 14 -35.23 -14.01 -18.54
N LEU A 15 -34.29 -13.09 -18.25
CA LEU A 15 -33.63 -13.03 -16.95
C LEU A 15 -34.64 -12.78 -15.83
N ARG A 16 -35.59 -11.85 -16.04
CA ARG A 16 -36.65 -11.53 -15.06
C ARG A 16 -37.56 -12.72 -14.77
N GLY A 17 -37.93 -13.49 -15.79
CA GLY A 17 -38.68 -14.74 -15.61
C GLY A 17 -37.88 -15.82 -14.87
N CYS A 18 -36.59 -15.93 -15.15
CA CYS A 18 -35.67 -16.89 -14.53
C CYS A 18 -35.38 -16.55 -13.04
N ILE A 19 -35.23 -15.25 -12.72
CA ILE A 19 -35.08 -14.73 -11.34
C ILE A 19 -36.29 -15.12 -10.47
N SER A 20 -37.49 -15.08 -11.05
CA SER A 20 -38.72 -15.39 -10.31
C SER A 20 -38.94 -16.90 -10.08
N GLN A 21 -38.35 -17.77 -10.91
CA GLN A 21 -38.54 -19.22 -10.82
C GLN A 21 -37.44 -19.94 -10.04
N ASN A 22 -36.19 -19.44 -10.04
CA ASN A 22 -35.06 -20.08 -9.35
C ASN A 22 -34.08 -19.04 -8.73
N PRO A 23 -34.47 -18.37 -7.63
CA PRO A 23 -33.70 -17.27 -7.05
C PRO A 23 -32.24 -17.59 -6.70
N PRO A 24 -31.88 -18.74 -6.10
CA PRO A 24 -30.50 -19.04 -5.70
C PRO A 24 -29.53 -19.21 -6.88
N TRP A 25 -30.00 -19.75 -8.00
CA TRP A 25 -29.16 -19.98 -9.18
C TRP A 25 -28.80 -18.68 -9.88
N VAL A 26 -29.76 -17.74 -9.95
CA VAL A 26 -29.51 -16.45 -10.62
C VAL A 26 -28.59 -15.57 -9.79
N THR A 27 -28.74 -15.55 -8.46
CA THR A 27 -27.81 -14.80 -7.60
C THR A 27 -26.40 -15.35 -7.69
N PHE A 28 -26.23 -16.67 -7.65
CA PHE A 28 -24.93 -17.32 -7.84
C PHE A 28 -24.28 -16.94 -9.18
N PHE A 29 -25.04 -17.01 -10.28
CA PHE A 29 -24.55 -16.62 -11.61
C PHE A 29 -24.10 -15.15 -11.66
N LEU A 30 -24.90 -14.23 -11.11
CA LEU A 30 -24.57 -12.80 -11.08
C LEU A 30 -23.32 -12.53 -10.23
N CYS A 31 -23.16 -13.23 -9.11
CA CYS A 31 -21.95 -13.13 -8.28
C CYS A 31 -20.70 -13.61 -9.04
N LEU A 32 -20.76 -14.75 -9.73
CA LEU A 32 -19.64 -15.24 -10.55
C LEU A 32 -19.28 -14.25 -11.67
N LEU A 33 -20.28 -13.70 -12.35
CA LEU A 33 -20.08 -12.72 -13.41
C LEU A 33 -19.45 -11.44 -12.87
N ALA A 34 -19.95 -10.91 -11.75
CA ALA A 34 -19.40 -9.73 -11.11
C ALA A 34 -17.95 -9.95 -10.64
N LEU A 35 -17.65 -11.13 -10.10
CA LEU A 35 -16.30 -11.52 -9.70
C LEU A 35 -15.35 -11.57 -10.91
N ALA A 36 -15.78 -12.19 -12.02
CA ALA A 36 -15.00 -12.26 -13.25
C ALA A 36 -14.68 -10.86 -13.81
N VAL A 37 -15.69 -9.98 -13.88
CA VAL A 37 -15.50 -8.59 -14.32
C VAL A 37 -14.55 -7.82 -13.40
N SER A 38 -14.66 -8.03 -12.08
CA SER A 38 -13.78 -7.40 -11.09
C SER A 38 -12.33 -7.85 -11.26
N PHE A 39 -12.08 -9.15 -11.49
CA PHE A 39 -10.73 -9.67 -11.76
C PHE A 39 -10.15 -9.14 -13.07
N ILE A 40 -10.95 -9.01 -14.12
CA ILE A 40 -10.49 -8.38 -15.38
C ILE A 40 -10.15 -6.90 -15.14
N GLY A 41 -11.00 -6.16 -14.43
CA GLY A 41 -10.74 -4.77 -14.08
C GLY A 41 -9.46 -4.61 -13.26
N LEU A 42 -9.26 -5.46 -12.27
CA LEU A 42 -8.05 -5.46 -11.44
C LEU A 42 -6.80 -5.85 -12.25
N ALA A 43 -6.91 -6.79 -13.20
CA ALA A 43 -5.83 -7.15 -14.10
C ALA A 43 -5.43 -5.99 -15.02
N CYS A 44 -6.40 -5.30 -15.63
CA CYS A 44 -6.16 -4.12 -16.48
C CYS A 44 -5.52 -2.97 -15.69
N TYR A 45 -6.01 -2.72 -14.48
CA TYR A 45 -5.45 -1.71 -13.58
C TYR A 45 -4.00 -2.06 -13.21
N SER A 46 -3.78 -3.29 -12.76
CA SER A 46 -2.47 -3.80 -12.36
C SER A 46 -1.49 -3.87 -13.52
N TYR A 47 -1.94 -4.00 -14.77
CA TYR A 47 -1.06 -3.93 -15.93
C TYR A 47 -0.56 -2.50 -16.21
N SER A 48 -1.40 -1.50 -15.93
CA SER A 48 -1.12 -0.09 -16.28
C SER A 48 -0.39 0.67 -15.19
N HIS A 49 -0.54 0.26 -13.92
CA HIS A 49 0.04 0.94 -12.76
C HIS A 49 1.04 0.04 -12.06
N THR A 50 2.20 0.58 -11.74
CA THR A 50 3.17 -0.08 -10.86
C THR A 50 2.57 -0.19 -9.46
N LEU A 51 2.50 -1.41 -8.93
CA LEU A 51 1.95 -1.68 -7.61
C LEU A 51 3.06 -1.71 -6.56
N PRO A 52 2.78 -1.27 -5.32
CA PRO A 52 3.72 -1.40 -4.22
C PRO A 52 3.89 -2.88 -3.84
N ASN A 53 5.11 -3.28 -3.49
CA ASN A 53 5.38 -4.63 -3.03
C ASN A 53 4.78 -4.84 -1.62
N PRO A 54 3.82 -5.78 -1.42
CA PRO A 54 3.23 -6.04 -0.11
C PRO A 54 4.22 -6.67 0.89
N ASP A 55 5.30 -7.29 0.42
CA ASP A 55 6.27 -7.98 1.27
C ASP A 55 7.30 -7.03 1.90
N SER A 56 7.34 -5.76 1.46
CA SER A 56 8.21 -4.76 2.07
C SER A 56 7.58 -4.23 3.37
N VAL A 57 7.90 -4.91 4.48
CA VAL A 57 7.40 -4.55 5.83
C VAL A 57 7.95 -3.20 6.32
N LYS A 58 9.08 -2.74 5.77
CA LYS A 58 9.78 -1.50 6.17
C LYS A 58 9.96 -0.57 4.99
N ASP A 59 9.29 0.59 5.03
CA ASP A 59 9.30 1.63 3.99
C ASP A 59 9.62 2.99 4.63
N TRP A 60 10.49 3.78 4.00
CA TRP A 60 10.78 5.14 4.42
C TRP A 60 9.55 6.03 4.42
N ASN A 61 8.63 5.88 3.47
CA ASN A 61 7.39 6.66 3.47
C ASN A 61 6.55 6.40 4.73
N HIS A 62 6.53 5.15 5.21
CA HIS A 62 5.82 4.81 6.45
C HIS A 62 6.53 5.41 7.67
N LEU A 63 7.85 5.27 7.75
CA LEU A 63 8.66 5.86 8.82
C LEU A 63 8.47 7.38 8.89
N LEU A 64 8.60 8.07 7.76
CA LEU A 64 8.45 9.53 7.68
C LEU A 64 7.01 9.96 8.00
N SER A 65 6.01 9.18 7.58
CA SER A 65 4.61 9.41 7.93
C SER A 65 4.35 9.26 9.42
N SER A 66 4.85 8.19 10.05
CA SER A 66 4.74 8.00 11.51
C SER A 66 5.47 9.11 12.26
N LEU A 67 6.66 9.51 11.81
CA LEU A 67 7.39 10.64 12.40
C LEU A 67 6.59 11.95 12.32
N SER A 68 5.88 12.20 11.21
CA SER A 68 5.05 13.41 11.06
C SER A 68 3.77 13.44 11.91
N GLN A 69 3.38 12.33 12.54
CA GLN A 69 2.25 12.31 13.48
C GLN A 69 2.62 12.90 14.84
N TYR A 70 3.91 13.03 15.15
CA TYR A 70 4.41 13.58 16.40
C TYR A 70 4.76 15.06 16.27
N GLN A 71 4.42 15.84 17.30
CA GLN A 71 4.92 17.20 17.48
C GLN A 71 6.20 17.17 18.31
N LEU A 72 7.21 17.90 17.85
CA LEU A 72 8.49 18.02 18.53
C LEU A 72 8.51 19.33 19.33
N CYS A 73 8.49 19.25 20.66
CA CYS A 73 8.40 20.42 21.52
C CYS A 73 9.65 20.61 22.38
N THR A 74 10.05 21.85 22.61
CA THR A 74 11.15 22.16 23.53
C THR A 74 10.78 21.81 24.97
N LYS A 75 11.69 21.18 25.72
CA LYS A 75 11.53 20.91 27.15
C LYS A 75 11.64 22.21 27.97
N ALA A 76 10.74 22.45 28.92
CA ALA A 76 10.85 23.59 29.83
C ALA A 76 11.93 23.34 30.89
N ASN A 77 12.92 24.24 30.97
CA ASN A 77 13.90 24.38 32.04
C ASN A 77 14.69 23.11 32.44
N GLU A 78 15.65 22.75 31.61
CA GLU A 78 16.97 22.30 32.09
C GLU A 78 18.02 23.03 31.25
N SER A 79 18.96 23.73 31.89
CA SER A 79 20.11 24.34 31.23
C SER A 79 20.82 23.28 30.39
N SER A 80 20.69 23.34 29.07
CA SER A 80 21.27 22.37 28.15
C SER A 80 22.81 22.40 28.25
N PRO A 81 23.48 21.26 28.41
CA PRO A 81 24.88 21.17 28.04
C PRO A 81 24.95 21.22 26.51
N GLU A 82 25.44 22.34 25.98
CA GLU A 82 25.82 22.53 24.59
C GLU A 82 26.85 21.45 24.20
N LEU A 83 26.39 20.34 23.61
CA LEU A 83 27.25 19.31 23.08
C LEU A 83 27.31 19.45 21.56
N VAL A 84 28.42 20.04 21.11
CA VAL A 84 28.85 20.04 19.71
C VAL A 84 29.21 18.61 19.33
N TYR A 85 28.36 17.92 18.57
CA TYR A 85 28.69 16.62 18.00
C TYR A 85 29.50 16.79 16.70
N PRO A 86 30.73 16.24 16.61
CA PRO A 86 31.44 16.13 15.35
C PRO A 86 30.86 14.99 14.49
N VAL A 87 30.78 15.23 13.18
CA VAL A 87 30.40 14.23 12.17
C VAL A 87 31.61 13.32 11.91
N PRO A 88 31.49 11.97 12.00
CA PRO A 88 32.51 11.07 11.47
C PRO A 88 32.44 11.02 9.95
N SER A 89 33.59 11.23 9.30
CA SER A 89 33.79 11.15 7.86
C SER A 89 33.81 9.69 7.38
N ALA A 90 33.06 9.45 6.31
CA ALA A 90 33.25 8.49 5.20
C ALA A 90 33.80 7.06 5.45
N LEU A 91 33.01 6.09 4.98
CA LEU A 91 33.40 4.91 4.17
C LEU A 91 34.67 4.15 4.58
N GLU A 92 34.49 2.96 5.17
CA GLU A 92 35.31 1.80 4.82
C GLU A 92 34.40 0.59 4.55
N GLN A 93 34.31 0.28 3.26
CA GLN A 93 33.89 -0.99 2.69
C GLN A 93 35.09 -1.92 2.75
N ASP A 94 35.03 -3.01 3.51
CA ASP A 94 36.00 -4.09 3.38
C ASP A 94 35.32 -5.35 2.82
N VAL A 95 35.82 -5.78 1.67
CA VAL A 95 35.41 -6.94 0.90
C VAL A 95 36.54 -7.97 0.99
N ASN A 96 36.21 -9.16 1.50
CA ASN A 96 36.83 -10.49 1.37
C ASN A 96 37.36 -11.12 2.67
N ARG A 97 36.72 -12.22 3.09
CA ARG A 97 37.34 -13.56 3.00
C ARG A 97 36.33 -14.70 3.20
N GLU A 98 36.61 -15.78 2.49
CA GLU A 98 35.81 -17.00 2.29
C GLU A 98 35.63 -17.88 3.54
N ALA A 99 34.47 -18.55 3.56
CA ALA A 99 34.10 -19.87 4.11
C ALA A 99 34.76 -20.43 5.40
N SER A 100 33.95 -20.60 6.46
CA SER A 100 33.62 -21.91 7.08
C SER A 100 32.60 -21.70 8.24
N PRO A 101 31.66 -22.63 8.51
CA PRO A 101 30.47 -22.35 9.33
C PRO A 101 30.68 -22.73 10.80
N ASN A 102 30.32 -21.85 11.72
CA ASN A 102 29.61 -22.27 12.93
C ASN A 102 28.94 -21.08 13.63
N SER A 103 27.67 -21.29 13.97
CA SER A 103 26.73 -20.35 14.54
C SER A 103 27.22 -19.73 15.85
N THR A 104 27.20 -18.41 15.95
CA THR A 104 27.04 -17.70 17.23
C THR A 104 26.43 -16.32 16.98
N GLU A 105 25.45 -15.96 17.79
CA GLU A 105 24.62 -14.75 17.75
C GLU A 105 25.46 -13.48 17.53
N THR A 106 25.24 -12.79 16.41
CA THR A 106 25.85 -11.48 16.15
C THR A 106 25.18 -10.39 16.97
N PRO A 107 25.94 -9.54 17.68
CA PRO A 107 25.39 -8.30 18.25
C PRO A 107 24.90 -7.43 17.10
N SER A 108 23.62 -7.04 17.13
CA SER A 108 23.02 -6.14 16.15
C SER A 108 23.87 -4.88 16.02
N SER A 109 24.62 -4.74 14.93
CA SER A 109 25.42 -3.56 14.65
C SER A 109 24.52 -2.32 14.57
N VAL A 110 24.82 -1.29 15.37
CA VAL A 110 24.12 0.00 15.30
C VAL A 110 24.48 0.67 13.97
N ALA A 111 23.48 0.97 13.16
CA ALA A 111 23.64 1.69 11.91
C ALA A 111 23.28 3.17 12.11
N GLN A 112 24.12 4.05 11.55
CA GLN A 112 23.88 5.49 11.51
C GLN A 112 23.72 5.93 10.05
N LEU A 113 22.54 6.43 9.70
CA LEU A 113 22.21 6.88 8.34
C LEU A 113 22.03 8.40 8.31
N HIS A 114 22.56 9.06 7.29
CA HIS A 114 22.45 10.50 7.05
C HIS A 114 21.86 10.77 5.66
N LEU A 115 20.55 11.02 5.61
CA LEU A 115 19.75 10.89 4.40
C LEU A 115 18.93 12.15 4.12
N LYS A 116 18.79 12.48 2.84
CA LYS A 116 17.92 13.56 2.34
C LYS A 116 16.53 13.00 2.13
N VAL A 117 15.55 13.54 2.86
CA VAL A 117 14.18 13.02 2.88
C VAL A 117 13.14 14.13 2.65
N PRO A 118 11.97 13.81 2.07
CA PRO A 118 10.91 14.78 1.79
C PRO A 118 10.11 15.11 3.06
N LEU A 119 10.67 15.98 3.90
CA LEU A 119 10.09 16.49 5.13
C LEU A 119 10.10 18.01 5.12
N THR A 120 8.99 18.61 5.54
CA THR A 120 8.89 20.04 5.83
C THR A 120 8.52 20.26 7.30
N VAL A 121 8.75 21.47 7.80
CA VAL A 121 8.48 21.83 9.19
C VAL A 121 7.60 23.07 9.24
N THR A 122 6.70 23.07 10.22
CA THR A 122 5.87 24.22 10.59
C THR A 122 5.99 24.42 12.09
N THR A 123 5.87 25.67 12.55
CA THR A 123 5.94 26.02 13.97
C THR A 123 4.62 26.62 14.41
N ASN A 124 4.27 26.47 15.69
CA ASN A 124 3.09 27.08 16.28
C ASN A 124 3.21 28.60 16.46
N THR A 125 4.43 29.15 16.34
CA THR A 125 4.70 30.59 16.48
C THR A 125 5.19 31.17 15.15
N ASP A 126 4.39 32.04 14.53
CA ASP A 126 4.60 32.60 13.18
C ASP A 126 5.86 33.50 13.00
N SER A 127 6.76 33.58 13.98
CA SER A 127 7.83 34.58 14.05
C SER A 127 9.27 34.07 13.96
N SER A 128 9.52 32.75 13.93
CA SER A 128 10.88 32.20 13.84
C SER A 128 11.22 31.77 12.40
N SER A 129 12.30 32.31 11.83
CA SER A 129 12.87 31.77 10.59
C SER A 129 13.22 30.30 10.79
N LEU A 130 12.64 29.42 9.99
CA LEU A 130 12.87 27.96 10.03
C LEU A 130 14.14 27.54 9.29
N LYS A 131 14.96 28.52 8.89
CA LYS A 131 16.24 28.32 8.23
C LYS A 131 17.31 27.92 9.25
N ASP A 132 18.19 27.01 8.85
CA ASP A 132 19.28 26.52 9.68
C ASP A 132 18.77 25.96 11.03
N LEU A 133 17.66 25.20 11.01
CA LEU A 133 17.05 24.56 12.18
C LEU A 133 17.55 23.11 12.32
N CYS A 134 18.02 22.74 13.52
CA CYS A 134 18.43 21.37 13.84
C CYS A 134 17.66 20.88 15.07
N LEU A 135 16.84 19.85 14.91
CA LEU A 135 16.02 19.25 15.96
C LEU A 135 16.57 17.86 16.30
N HIS A 136 16.79 17.57 17.57
CA HIS A 136 17.25 16.28 18.05
C HIS A 136 16.27 15.68 19.04
N THR A 137 15.87 14.44 18.81
CA THR A 137 14.90 13.72 19.64
C THR A 137 15.24 12.24 19.72
N SER A 138 14.73 11.58 20.76
CA SER A 138 14.78 10.13 20.91
C SER A 138 13.36 9.56 20.90
N LEU A 139 13.17 8.50 20.12
CA LEU A 139 11.87 7.89 19.87
C LEU A 139 11.97 6.37 20.04
N LYS A 140 10.88 5.71 20.42
CA LYS A 140 10.83 4.24 20.43
C LYS A 140 10.55 3.70 19.03
N ALA A 141 11.06 2.52 18.71
CA ALA A 141 10.81 1.86 17.43
C ALA A 141 9.31 1.61 17.20
N SER A 142 8.60 1.26 18.27
CA SER A 142 7.14 1.08 18.27
C SER A 142 6.37 2.35 17.94
N GLN A 143 6.86 3.54 18.32
CA GLN A 143 6.25 4.82 17.95
C GLN A 143 6.40 5.12 16.44
N LEU A 144 7.44 4.58 15.81
CA LEU A 144 7.68 4.72 14.37
C LEU A 144 7.19 3.53 13.55
N ASN A 145 6.50 2.57 14.18
CA ASN A 145 6.08 1.30 13.58
C ASN A 145 7.23 0.50 12.93
N LEU A 146 8.43 0.57 13.50
CA LEU A 146 9.63 -0.12 12.99
C LEU A 146 9.95 -1.41 13.75
N GLY A 147 9.40 -1.59 14.94
CA GLY A 147 9.67 -2.75 15.80
C GLY A 147 9.19 -2.54 17.24
N ASP A 148 9.93 -3.11 18.18
CA ASP A 148 9.56 -3.15 19.61
C ASP A 148 9.97 -1.87 20.38
N ASN A 149 10.38 -2.00 21.64
CA ASN A 149 10.65 -0.87 22.54
C ASN A 149 12.10 -0.35 22.48
N GLU A 150 12.84 -0.65 21.42
CA GLU A 150 14.19 -0.11 21.22
C GLU A 150 14.15 1.40 20.97
N ILE A 151 15.15 2.14 21.45
CA ILE A 151 15.22 3.59 21.31
C ILE A 151 16.09 3.96 20.10
N LEU A 152 15.57 4.84 19.26
CA LEU A 152 16.24 5.40 18.09
C LEU A 152 16.52 6.87 18.34
N ASN A 153 17.73 7.30 17.98
CA ASN A 153 18.08 8.72 18.00
C ASN A 153 17.85 9.31 16.62
N VAL A 154 17.05 10.38 16.58
CA VAL A 154 16.62 11.04 15.35
C VAL A 154 17.03 12.49 15.40
N THR A 155 17.74 12.95 14.38
CA THR A 155 18.12 14.36 14.20
C THR A 155 17.64 14.85 12.85
N VAL A 156 16.87 15.92 12.81
CA VAL A 156 16.34 16.50 11.57
C VAL A 156 16.91 17.90 11.39
N LYS A 157 17.53 18.14 10.25
CA LYS A 157 18.15 19.41 9.88
C LYS A 157 17.45 20.04 8.68
N PHE A 158 17.03 21.29 8.82
CA PHE A 158 16.45 22.11 7.76
C PHE A 158 17.45 23.20 7.37
N LEU A 159 17.98 23.12 6.15
CA LEU A 159 19.05 24.02 5.68
C LEU A 159 18.49 25.31 5.03
N SER A 160 17.21 25.32 4.69
CA SER A 160 16.54 26.40 3.95
C SER A 160 15.06 26.45 4.33
N GLU A 161 14.50 27.65 4.32
CA GLU A 161 13.11 27.91 4.71
C GLU A 161 12.07 27.42 3.66
N ASN A 162 12.50 27.24 2.41
CA ASN A 162 11.63 26.81 1.30
C ASN A 162 12.00 25.44 0.72
N ASP A 163 12.89 24.69 1.39
CA ASP A 163 13.25 23.37 0.92
C ASP A 163 12.16 22.36 1.28
N SER A 164 11.65 21.66 0.27
CA SER A 164 10.74 20.53 0.43
C SER A 164 11.42 19.27 1.00
N HIS A 165 12.69 19.39 1.40
CA HIS A 165 13.53 18.30 1.86
C HIS A 165 14.28 18.70 3.13
N ALA A 166 14.48 17.73 4.02
CA ALA A 166 15.27 17.86 5.22
C ALA A 166 16.39 16.82 5.23
N CYS A 167 17.43 17.07 6.03
CA CYS A 167 18.47 16.11 6.31
C CYS A 167 18.16 15.36 7.61
N LEU A 168 17.82 14.09 7.47
CA LEU A 168 17.50 13.18 8.55
C LEU A 168 18.74 12.34 8.90
N THR A 169 19.16 12.41 10.16
CA THR A 169 20.11 11.48 10.76
C THR A 169 19.35 10.54 11.65
N ILE A 170 19.43 9.23 11.41
CA ILE A 170 18.85 8.21 12.27
C ILE A 170 19.92 7.23 12.71
N SER A 171 19.96 6.94 14.01
CA SER A 171 20.88 5.96 14.61
C SER A 171 20.07 4.89 15.33
N ALA A 172 20.13 3.66 14.83
CA ALA A 172 19.38 2.52 15.34
C ALA A 172 20.00 1.19 14.91
N PRO A 173 19.64 0.05 15.54
CA PRO A 173 20.04 -1.26 15.05
C PRO A 173 19.68 -1.48 13.58
N ALA A 174 20.64 -1.98 12.80
CA ALA A 174 20.50 -2.09 11.34
C ALA A 174 19.26 -2.89 10.90
N HIS A 175 18.87 -3.89 11.70
CA HIS A 175 17.73 -4.74 11.42
C HIS A 175 16.38 -4.01 11.53
N LEU A 176 16.28 -2.86 12.21
CA LEU A 176 15.04 -2.08 12.33
C LEU A 176 14.81 -1.12 11.15
N LEU A 177 15.87 -0.71 10.47
CA LEU A 177 15.79 0.35 9.46
C LEU A 177 15.41 -0.21 8.08
N PRO A 178 14.68 0.59 7.26
CA PRO A 178 14.41 0.26 5.86
C PRO A 178 15.70 0.36 5.02
N MET A 179 16.44 -0.74 4.94
CA MET A 179 17.72 -0.82 4.22
C MET A 179 17.59 -1.15 2.73
N SER A 180 16.42 -1.56 2.24
CA SER A 180 16.23 -2.03 0.86
C SER A 180 16.35 -0.90 -0.18
N LEU A 181 15.83 0.29 0.14
CA LEU A 181 15.94 1.48 -0.69
C LEU A 181 16.35 2.63 0.21
N LEU A 182 17.55 3.18 0.00
CA LEU A 182 18.02 4.32 0.76
C LEU A 182 17.75 5.61 -0.02
N PRO A 183 17.19 6.65 0.65
CA PRO A 183 17.18 7.99 0.10
C PRO A 183 18.60 8.50 -0.22
N PRO A 184 18.73 9.54 -1.04
CA PRO A 184 20.03 10.16 -1.33
C PRO A 184 20.75 10.60 -0.05
N VAL A 185 22.07 10.47 0.01
CA VAL A 185 22.87 10.95 1.15
C VAL A 185 22.82 12.48 1.21
N CYS A 186 22.68 13.02 2.42
CA CYS A 186 22.70 14.47 2.59
C CYS A 186 24.11 15.06 2.34
N PRO A 187 24.20 16.25 1.71
CA PRO A 187 25.48 16.90 1.51
C PRO A 187 26.16 17.19 2.85
N ALA A 188 27.48 17.11 2.89
CA ALA A 188 28.26 17.52 4.07
C ALA A 188 28.09 19.03 4.28
N SER A 189 27.14 19.43 5.14
CA SER A 189 26.92 20.84 5.43
C SER A 189 28.06 21.37 6.30
N VAL A 190 28.79 22.38 5.82
CA VAL A 190 29.90 23.05 6.52
C VAL A 190 29.42 23.89 7.72
N LYS A 191 28.12 24.21 7.78
CA LYS A 191 27.54 24.99 8.88
C LYS A 191 27.29 24.10 10.10
N ASN A 192 27.99 24.39 11.19
CA ASN A 192 27.70 23.85 12.52
C ASN A 192 26.44 24.53 13.06
N ILE A 193 25.30 23.85 12.93
CA ILE A 193 24.03 24.28 13.51
C ILE A 193 23.88 23.58 14.87
N SER A 194 23.64 24.34 15.93
CA SER A 194 23.36 23.79 17.27
C SER A 194 22.07 22.98 17.26
N ALA A 195 22.12 21.75 17.76
CA ALA A 195 20.94 20.89 17.86
C ALA A 195 20.07 21.30 19.06
N ILE A 196 18.78 21.51 18.81
CA ILE A 196 17.78 21.78 19.84
C ILE A 196 17.17 20.44 20.28
N HIS A 197 17.29 20.13 21.56
CA HIS A 197 16.64 18.96 22.14
C HIS A 197 15.13 19.17 22.25
N VAL A 198 14.37 18.25 21.68
CA VAL A 198 12.91 18.29 21.63
C VAL A 198 12.33 16.94 22.00
N ASP A 199 11.25 16.97 22.77
CA ASP A 199 10.48 15.79 23.13
C ASP A 199 9.36 15.59 22.12
N ALA A 200 9.16 14.34 21.70
CA ALA A 200 8.10 13.97 20.76
C ALA A 200 6.82 13.58 21.51
N GLY A 201 5.69 14.19 21.14
CA GLY A 201 4.37 13.88 21.69
C GLY A 201 3.27 13.95 20.63
N GLU A 202 2.24 13.10 20.75
CA GLU A 202 1.12 13.04 19.79
C GLU A 202 0.19 14.26 19.88
N GLN A 203 0.16 14.95 21.03
CA GLN A 203 -0.60 16.19 21.22
C GLN A 203 -0.10 16.97 22.44
N LEU A 204 0.85 17.90 22.26
CA LEU A 204 1.37 18.73 23.35
C LEU A 204 0.94 20.18 23.20
N THR A 205 -0.36 20.45 23.39
CA THR A 205 -0.89 21.81 23.57
C THR A 205 -0.64 22.27 25.00
N SER A 206 0.58 22.70 25.30
CA SER A 206 0.83 23.61 26.43
C SER A 206 1.33 24.93 25.88
N ALA A 207 0.58 26.00 26.12
CA ALA A 207 0.75 27.34 25.53
C ALA A 207 2.10 28.03 25.87
N SER A 208 2.97 27.37 26.62
CA SER A 208 4.29 27.86 27.04
C SER A 208 5.47 27.31 26.25
N HIS A 209 5.30 26.32 25.36
CA HIS A 209 6.41 25.66 24.65
C HIS A 209 6.39 25.94 23.14
N THR A 210 7.58 26.11 22.55
CA THR A 210 7.73 26.13 21.09
C THR A 210 7.67 24.69 20.57
N CYS A 211 6.71 24.43 19.69
CA CYS A 211 6.48 23.11 19.10
C CYS A 211 6.59 23.18 17.57
N TYR A 212 7.22 22.15 17.00
CA TYR A 212 7.44 21.97 15.58
C TYR A 212 6.63 20.77 15.10
N SER A 213 5.80 21.01 14.08
CA SER A 213 5.02 19.99 13.39
C SER A 213 5.71 19.65 12.09
N LEU A 214 6.04 18.37 11.90
CA LEU A 214 6.65 17.85 10.69
C LEU A 214 5.57 17.44 9.69
N HIS A 215 5.80 17.67 8.40
CA HIS A 215 4.93 17.19 7.33
C HIS A 215 5.75 16.36 6.37
N SER A 216 5.35 15.10 6.19
CA SER A 216 5.97 14.20 5.24
C SER A 216 5.25 14.24 3.89
N LYS A 217 6.01 14.16 2.79
CA LYS A 217 5.45 14.00 1.45
C LYS A 217 5.82 12.63 0.92
N ASN A 218 4.81 11.89 0.44
CA ASN A 218 5.03 10.56 -0.13
C ASN A 218 5.89 10.66 -1.40
N ASP A 219 6.99 9.90 -1.42
CA ASP A 219 7.89 9.77 -2.56
C ASP A 219 7.86 8.33 -3.07
N PRO A 220 7.35 8.08 -4.29
CA PRO A 220 7.27 6.74 -4.84
C PRO A 220 8.65 6.11 -5.09
N THR A 221 9.73 6.89 -5.15
CA THR A 221 11.09 6.35 -5.33
C THR A 221 11.64 5.66 -4.07
N LEU A 222 11.05 5.94 -2.91
CA LEU A 222 11.45 5.37 -1.62
C LEU A 222 10.67 4.11 -1.24
N ARG A 223 9.67 3.73 -2.05
CA ARG A 223 8.87 2.53 -1.86
C ARG A 223 9.33 1.43 -2.79
N VAL A 224 9.51 0.22 -2.24
CA VAL A 224 9.79 -0.96 -3.06
C VAL A 224 8.56 -1.27 -3.88
N MET A 225 8.69 -1.13 -5.19
CA MET A 225 7.65 -1.48 -6.13
C MET A 225 7.73 -2.96 -6.49
N LEU A 226 6.59 -3.56 -6.82
CA LEU A 226 6.53 -4.91 -7.35
C LEU A 226 7.31 -4.98 -8.67
N THR A 227 8.07 -6.05 -8.87
CA THR A 227 8.81 -6.24 -10.12
C THR A 227 7.84 -6.45 -11.28
N LYS A 228 8.28 -6.15 -12.51
CA LYS A 228 7.43 -6.35 -13.69
C LYS A 228 7.13 -7.83 -13.91
N GLU A 229 8.06 -8.70 -13.51
CA GLU A 229 7.95 -10.15 -13.58
C GLU A 229 6.84 -10.65 -12.63
N ASP A 230 6.89 -10.26 -11.35
CA ASP A 230 5.88 -10.67 -10.37
C ASP A 230 4.51 -10.10 -10.70
N GLN A 231 4.47 -8.84 -11.14
CA GLN A 231 3.25 -8.19 -11.61
C GLN A 231 2.62 -8.93 -12.80
N ARG A 232 3.44 -9.41 -13.75
CA ARG A 232 2.96 -10.21 -14.89
C ARG A 232 2.37 -11.54 -14.44
N VAL A 233 3.02 -12.22 -13.50
CA VAL A 233 2.52 -13.48 -12.93
C VAL A 233 1.17 -13.26 -12.25
N ALA A 234 1.05 -12.22 -11.43
CA ALA A 234 -0.21 -11.86 -10.78
C ALA A 234 -1.32 -11.55 -11.81
N VAL A 235 -1.04 -10.70 -12.81
CA VAL A 235 -1.99 -10.37 -13.88
C VAL A 235 -2.40 -11.62 -14.67
N GLN A 236 -1.45 -12.49 -14.98
CA GLN A 236 -1.72 -13.75 -15.67
C GLN A 236 -2.71 -14.62 -14.89
N HIS A 237 -2.49 -14.80 -13.58
CA HIS A 237 -3.40 -15.57 -12.73
C HIS A 237 -4.79 -14.92 -12.64
N LEU A 238 -4.89 -13.59 -12.51
CA LEU A 238 -6.19 -12.92 -12.50
C LEU A 238 -6.96 -13.17 -13.81
N ILE A 239 -6.28 -13.08 -14.96
CA ILE A 239 -6.90 -13.32 -16.26
C ILE A 239 -7.30 -14.79 -16.40
N GLU A 240 -6.44 -15.73 -16.05
CA GLU A 240 -6.73 -17.17 -16.12
C GLU A 240 -7.97 -17.54 -15.29
N VAL A 241 -8.04 -17.08 -14.04
CA VAL A 241 -9.19 -17.30 -13.16
C VAL A 241 -10.44 -16.62 -13.74
N SER A 242 -10.32 -15.41 -14.29
CA SER A 242 -11.47 -14.72 -14.90
C SER A 242 -12.02 -15.47 -16.12
N VAL A 243 -11.15 -16.03 -16.97
CA VAL A 243 -11.54 -16.83 -18.14
C VAL A 243 -12.23 -18.11 -17.69
N PHE A 244 -11.71 -18.77 -16.65
CA PHE A 244 -12.34 -19.94 -16.05
C PHE A 244 -13.74 -19.62 -15.52
N LEU A 245 -13.90 -18.53 -14.76
CA LEU A 245 -15.19 -18.09 -14.24
C LEU A 245 -16.20 -17.79 -15.35
N LEU A 246 -15.77 -17.11 -16.42
CA LEU A 246 -16.60 -16.87 -17.60
C LEU A 246 -17.00 -18.17 -18.30
N GLY A 247 -16.10 -19.14 -18.39
CA GLY A 247 -16.39 -20.48 -18.90
C GLY A 247 -17.48 -21.18 -18.08
N VAL A 248 -17.40 -21.13 -16.76
CA VAL A 248 -18.44 -21.66 -15.87
C VAL A 248 -19.77 -20.94 -16.07
N CYS A 249 -19.78 -19.60 -16.18
CA CYS A 249 -20.97 -18.83 -16.50
C CYS A 249 -21.60 -19.27 -17.84
N LEU A 250 -20.80 -19.49 -18.89
CA LEU A 250 -21.28 -19.99 -20.18
C LEU A 250 -21.92 -21.36 -20.07
N ILE A 251 -21.31 -22.29 -19.33
CA ILE A 251 -21.88 -23.63 -19.10
C ILE A 251 -23.24 -23.53 -18.38
N ILE A 252 -23.34 -22.70 -17.34
CA ILE A 252 -24.60 -22.46 -16.62
C ILE A 252 -25.67 -21.93 -17.57
N CYS A 253 -25.32 -20.97 -18.45
CA CYS A 253 -26.24 -20.45 -19.46
C CYS A 253 -26.70 -21.53 -20.45
N LEU A 254 -25.78 -22.40 -20.90
CA LEU A 254 -26.10 -23.48 -21.84
C LEU A 254 -27.02 -24.52 -21.20
N VAL A 255 -26.73 -24.97 -19.98
CA VAL A 255 -27.55 -25.92 -19.23
C VAL A 255 -28.93 -25.34 -18.92
N GLY A 256 -28.99 -24.07 -18.49
CA GLY A 256 -30.26 -23.37 -18.28
C GLY A 256 -31.10 -23.24 -19.56
N SER A 257 -30.46 -22.98 -20.71
CA SER A 257 -31.14 -22.89 -22.00
C SER A 257 -31.64 -24.25 -22.51
N LEU A 258 -30.84 -25.31 -22.33
CA LEU A 258 -31.22 -26.67 -22.73
C LEU A 258 -32.40 -27.19 -21.90
N THR A 259 -32.32 -27.04 -20.58
CA THR A 259 -33.38 -27.49 -19.65
C THR A 259 -34.70 -26.77 -19.90
N THR A 260 -34.69 -25.44 -20.06
CA THR A 260 -35.89 -24.67 -20.40
C THR A 260 -36.48 -25.05 -21.76
N SER A 261 -35.63 -25.31 -22.77
CA SER A 261 -36.09 -25.76 -24.09
C SER A 261 -36.74 -27.15 -24.06
N LEU A 262 -36.19 -28.09 -23.27
CA LEU A 262 -36.74 -29.43 -23.07
C LEU A 262 -38.08 -29.38 -22.35
N THR A 263 -38.17 -28.66 -21.23
CA THR A 263 -39.42 -28.49 -20.47
C THR A 263 -40.51 -27.87 -21.34
N ARG A 264 -40.17 -26.84 -22.13
CA ARG A 264 -41.12 -26.23 -23.07
C ARG A 264 -41.60 -27.23 -24.12
N ARG A 265 -40.70 -28.07 -24.66
CA ARG A 265 -41.04 -29.09 -25.66
C ARG A 265 -41.97 -30.17 -25.10
N TYR A 266 -41.72 -30.65 -23.88
CA TYR A 266 -42.61 -31.60 -23.20
C TYR A 266 -44.00 -30.99 -22.93
N GLN A 267 -44.06 -29.73 -22.50
CA GLN A 267 -45.33 -29.06 -22.25
C GLN A 267 -46.15 -28.83 -23.54
N TRP A 268 -45.49 -28.59 -24.67
CA TRP A 268 -46.15 -28.52 -25.98
C TRP A 268 -46.67 -29.90 -26.43
N ASN A 269 -45.88 -30.95 -26.29
CA ASN A 269 -46.31 -32.31 -26.66
C ASN A 269 -47.46 -32.82 -25.76
N GLY A 270 -47.53 -32.41 -24.50
CA GLY A 270 -48.62 -32.75 -23.60
C GLY A 270 -49.93 -32.01 -23.88
N LEU A 271 -49.87 -30.80 -24.43
CA LEU A 271 -51.06 -30.07 -24.88
C LEU A 271 -51.63 -30.63 -26.19
N ASP A 272 -50.79 -31.18 -27.07
CA ASP A 272 -51.25 -31.80 -28.33
C ASP A 272 -52.03 -33.10 -28.07
N LEU A 273 -51.63 -33.87 -27.05
CA LEU A 273 -52.34 -35.10 -26.64
C LEU A 273 -53.73 -34.85 -26.05
N GLN A 274 -54.02 -33.61 -25.62
CA GLN A 274 -55.31 -33.22 -25.06
C GLN A 274 -56.32 -32.76 -26.12
N ASN A 275 -55.87 -32.57 -27.37
CA ASN A 275 -56.70 -32.07 -28.46
C ASN A 275 -57.19 -33.19 -29.41
N GLU A 276 -57.06 -34.47 -29.04
CA GLU A 276 -57.57 -35.57 -29.86
C GLU A 276 -59.11 -35.58 -29.81
N PRO A 277 -59.81 -35.33 -30.94
CA PRO A 277 -61.26 -35.25 -30.93
C PRO A 277 -61.85 -36.65 -30.75
N LEU A 278 -62.70 -36.81 -29.72
CA LEU A 278 -63.66 -37.91 -29.58
C LEU A 278 -64.50 -37.99 -30.86
N ILE A 279 -64.14 -38.91 -31.74
CA ILE A 279 -64.97 -39.33 -32.86
C ILE A 279 -65.84 -40.47 -32.35
N ASP A 280 -67.13 -40.21 -32.23
CA ASP A 280 -68.25 -41.15 -32.33
C ASP A 280 -69.45 -40.34 -32.87
N PRO A 281 -70.41 -40.94 -33.60
CA PRO A 281 -70.81 -42.35 -33.56
C PRO A 281 -70.74 -43.12 -34.89
#